data_AF-A0A2M8M9H5-F1
#
_entry.id   AF-A0A2M8M9H5-F1
#
_cell.length_a   1.000
_cell.length_b   1.000
_cell.length_c   1.000
_cell.angle_alpha   90.00
_cell.angle_beta   90.00
_cell.angle_gamma   90.00
#
_symmetry.space_group_name_H-M   'P 1'
#
loop_
_entity.id
_entity.type
_entity.pdbx_description
1 polymer ?
#
loop_
_entity_poly.entity_id
_entity_poly.type
_entity_poly.pdbx_seq_one_letter_code
_entity_poly.pdbx_strand_id
1 'polypeptide(L)'
;MTDEEKKEYCWNHAQVVEGYDKDTIRKDACGAWIFKAHYGMRDSAFGWEVDHVFPVVMGGDDFERNLRAMQWKNNVSKGDDYPEYMSAIQSEGNKNIEKESSYTVNETLQQVLHEYYNK
;
A
#
# COMPACT_ATOMS: atom_id res chain seq x y z
N MET A 1 11.62 -13.87 -0.90
CA MET A 1 10.62 -13.59 -1.94
C MET A 1 11.30 -12.77 -3.03
N THR A 2 11.16 -13.15 -4.29
CA THR A 2 11.62 -12.35 -5.44
C THR A 2 10.76 -11.10 -5.60
N ASP A 3 11.22 -10.09 -6.34
CA ASP A 3 10.46 -8.84 -6.51
C ASP A 3 9.12 -9.07 -7.24
N GLU A 4 9.07 -10.03 -8.18
CA GLU A 4 7.83 -10.37 -8.87
C GLU A 4 6.83 -11.07 -7.93
N GLU A 5 7.30 -11.96 -7.05
CA GLU A 5 6.46 -12.57 -6.01
C GLU A 5 5.91 -11.52 -5.03
N LYS A 6 6.71 -10.53 -4.63
CA LYS A 6 6.26 -9.43 -3.76
C LYS A 6 5.18 -8.61 -4.43
N LYS A 7 5.42 -8.20 -5.68
CA LYS A 7 4.47 -7.44 -6.49
C LYS A 7 3.14 -8.20 -6.63
N GLU A 8 3.19 -9.48 -6.98
CA GLU A 8 1.97 -10.29 -7.15
C GLU A 8 1.24 -10.50 -5.82
N TYR A 9 1.97 -10.76 -4.73
CA TYR A 9 1.39 -10.86 -3.40
C TYR A 9 0.68 -9.55 -3.00
N CYS A 10 1.37 -8.42 -3.10
CA CYS A 10 0.84 -7.09 -2.78
C CYS A 10 -0.38 -6.75 -3.61
N TRP A 11 -0.34 -7.01 -4.91
CA TRP A 11 -1.49 -6.81 -5.79
C TRP A 11 -2.67 -7.64 -5.33
N ASN A 12 -2.45 -8.94 -5.07
CA ASN A 12 -3.50 -9.88 -4.68
C ASN A 12 -4.13 -9.60 -3.32
N HIS A 13 -3.43 -8.88 -2.43
CA HIS A 13 -3.92 -8.46 -1.13
C HIS A 13 -4.42 -7.00 -1.10
N ALA A 14 -4.33 -6.27 -2.21
CA ALA A 14 -4.94 -4.95 -2.36
C ALA A 14 -6.47 -5.03 -2.43
N GLN A 15 -7.15 -3.92 -2.13
CA GLN A 15 -8.59 -3.88 -2.03
C GLN A 15 -9.26 -4.11 -3.39
N VAL A 16 -10.02 -5.19 -3.52
CA VAL A 16 -10.91 -5.44 -4.67
C VAL A 16 -12.10 -4.48 -4.60
N VAL A 17 -12.49 -3.93 -5.74
CA VAL A 17 -13.63 -3.01 -5.85
C VAL A 17 -14.72 -3.63 -6.72
N GLU A 18 -15.93 -3.72 -6.18
CA GLU A 18 -17.08 -4.24 -6.89
C GLU A 18 -17.37 -3.43 -8.17
N GLY A 19 -17.70 -4.14 -9.25
CA GLY A 19 -17.96 -3.53 -10.56
C GLY A 19 -16.70 -3.24 -11.40
N TYR A 20 -15.50 -3.52 -10.88
CA TYR A 20 -14.24 -3.42 -11.63
C TYR A 20 -13.56 -4.78 -11.74
N ASP A 21 -12.76 -4.95 -12.78
CA ASP A 21 -11.96 -6.17 -12.95
C ASP A 21 -10.83 -6.21 -11.91
N LYS A 22 -10.94 -7.16 -10.98
CA LYS A 22 -9.98 -7.37 -9.88
C LYS A 22 -8.57 -7.72 -10.35
N ASP A 23 -8.40 -8.17 -11.59
CA ASP A 23 -7.10 -8.55 -12.13
C ASP A 23 -6.36 -7.35 -12.73
N THR A 24 -7.05 -6.21 -12.90
CA THR A 24 -6.48 -5.01 -13.53
C THR A 24 -6.59 -3.75 -12.67
N ILE A 25 -7.64 -3.60 -11.86
CA ILE A 25 -7.92 -2.38 -11.08
C ILE A 25 -8.25 -2.74 -9.62
N ARG A 26 -7.58 -2.06 -8.69
CA ARG A 26 -7.80 -2.20 -7.25
C ARG A 26 -7.65 -0.84 -6.55
N LYS A 27 -7.86 -0.81 -5.24
CA LYS A 27 -7.49 0.32 -4.39
C LYS A 27 -6.38 -0.05 -3.41
N ASP A 28 -5.55 0.93 -3.10
CA ASP A 28 -4.58 0.82 -2.02
C ASP A 28 -5.25 0.93 -0.64
N ALA A 29 -4.45 0.80 0.43
CA ALA A 29 -4.92 0.86 1.80
C ALA A 29 -5.54 2.23 2.21
N CYS A 30 -5.30 3.30 1.43
CA CYS A 30 -5.83 4.64 1.67
C CYS A 30 -7.05 4.95 0.78
N GLY A 31 -7.47 3.98 -0.04
CA GLY A 31 -8.59 4.11 -0.96
C GLY A 31 -8.26 4.78 -2.30
N ALA A 32 -6.99 4.99 -2.63
CA ALA A 32 -6.57 5.48 -3.94
C ALA A 32 -6.61 4.36 -4.99
N TRP A 33 -7.06 4.66 -6.20
CA TRP A 33 -7.04 3.73 -7.33
C TRP A 33 -5.62 3.37 -7.75
N ILE A 34 -5.38 2.09 -7.99
CA ILE A 34 -4.12 1.54 -8.51
C ILE A 34 -4.40 0.58 -9.67
N PHE A 35 -3.60 0.66 -10.73
CA PHE A 35 -3.75 -0.19 -11.92
C PHE A 35 -2.59 -1.18 -12.00
N LYS A 36 -2.85 -2.47 -12.21
CA LYS A 36 -1.81 -3.52 -12.16
C LYS A 36 -0.66 -3.21 -13.11
N ALA A 37 -1.01 -2.78 -14.32
CA ALA A 37 -0.07 -2.42 -15.38
C ALA A 37 0.79 -1.17 -15.07
N HIS A 38 0.41 -0.36 -14.09
CA HIS A 38 1.09 0.89 -13.75
C HIS A 38 2.06 0.73 -12.56
N TYR A 39 2.45 -0.50 -12.25
CA TYR A 39 3.46 -0.77 -11.23
C TYR A 39 4.77 -0.01 -11.52
N GLY A 40 5.29 0.71 -10.51
CA GLY A 40 6.51 1.51 -10.60
C GLY A 40 6.40 2.83 -11.38
N MET A 41 5.21 3.17 -11.92
CA MET A 41 5.02 4.38 -12.72
C MET A 41 4.67 5.59 -11.85
N ARG A 42 5.69 6.35 -11.40
CA ARG A 42 5.49 7.57 -10.58
C ARG A 42 4.99 8.79 -11.35
N ASP A 43 4.86 8.72 -12.67
CA ASP A 43 4.23 9.74 -13.52
C ASP A 43 2.74 9.48 -13.75
N SER A 44 2.23 8.30 -13.38
CA SER A 44 0.85 7.89 -13.54
C SER A 44 -0.01 8.22 -12.31
N ALA A 45 -1.22 8.73 -12.53
CA ALA A 45 -2.20 8.95 -11.46
C ALA A 45 -2.62 7.65 -10.72
N PHE A 46 -2.43 6.49 -11.36
CA PHE A 46 -2.80 5.16 -10.85
C PHE A 46 -1.58 4.26 -10.56
N GLY A 47 -0.38 4.84 -10.58
CA GLY A 47 0.84 4.10 -10.32
C GLY A 47 0.94 3.66 -8.86
N TRP A 48 1.61 2.55 -8.63
CA TRP A 48 1.73 1.96 -7.30
C TRP A 48 3.03 1.19 -7.16
N GLU A 49 3.41 0.97 -5.91
CA GLU A 49 4.65 0.31 -5.52
C GLU A 49 4.39 -0.65 -4.35
N VAL A 50 5.39 -1.46 -4.01
CA VAL A 50 5.38 -2.24 -2.77
C VAL A 50 5.80 -1.31 -1.63
N ASP A 51 4.96 -1.22 -0.60
CA ASP A 51 5.24 -0.51 0.66
C ASP A 51 5.50 -1.53 1.77
N HIS A 52 6.45 -1.20 2.65
CA HIS A 52 6.67 -1.89 3.92
C HIS A 52 5.85 -1.19 5.00
N VAL A 53 4.83 -1.87 5.52
CA VAL A 53 3.94 -1.33 6.56
C VAL A 53 4.75 -0.90 7.78
N PHE A 54 5.58 -1.80 8.31
CA PHE A 54 6.63 -1.55 9.27
C PHE A 54 7.93 -1.20 8.52
N PRO A 55 8.42 0.04 8.64
CA PRO A 55 9.54 0.56 7.86
C PRO A 55 10.84 -0.24 8.04
N VAL A 56 11.64 -0.32 6.98
CA VAL A 56 12.95 -0.98 7.03
C VAL A 56 13.89 -0.31 8.03
N VAL A 57 13.82 1.03 8.18
CA VAL A 57 14.62 1.76 9.18
C VAL A 57 14.28 1.36 10.63
N MET A 58 13.08 0.83 10.86
CA MET A 58 12.65 0.32 12.17
C MET A 58 12.95 -1.18 12.36
N GLY A 59 13.60 -1.83 11.39
CA GLY A 59 13.88 -3.27 11.40
C GLY A 59 12.91 -4.12 10.61
N GLY A 60 12.01 -3.51 9.83
CA GLY A 60 11.14 -4.22 8.90
C GLY A 60 11.90 -4.89 7.76
N ASP A 61 11.35 -5.99 7.26
CA ASP A 61 11.87 -6.72 6.12
C ASP A 61 10.74 -7.13 5.16
N ASP A 62 11.08 -7.98 4.19
CA ASP A 62 10.15 -8.52 3.19
C ASP A 62 9.23 -9.63 3.74
N PHE A 63 8.99 -9.68 5.05
CA PHE A 63 7.95 -10.50 5.63
C PHE A 63 6.62 -10.22 4.93
N GLU A 64 5.98 -11.28 4.45
CA GLU A 64 4.79 -11.21 3.59
C GLU A 64 3.67 -10.32 4.17
N ARG A 65 3.41 -10.40 5.49
CA ARG A 65 2.40 -9.54 6.14
C ARG A 65 2.82 -8.09 6.31
N ASN A 66 4.11 -7.80 6.16
CA ASN A 66 4.66 -6.46 6.15
C ASN A 66 4.55 -5.75 4.80
N LEU A 67 4.19 -6.48 3.74
CA LEU A 67 4.13 -5.92 2.39
C LEU A 67 2.69 -5.61 1.97
N ARG A 68 2.50 -4.47 1.30
CA ARG A 68 1.22 -4.11 0.66
C ARG A 68 1.42 -3.31 -0.62
N ALA A 69 0.42 -3.32 -1.49
CA ALA A 69 0.36 -2.37 -2.60
C ALA A 69 -0.04 -0.99 -2.09
N MET A 70 0.73 0.03 -2.48
CA MET A 70 0.45 1.42 -2.12
C MET A 70 0.57 2.33 -3.33
N GLN A 71 -0.37 3.26 -3.50
CA GLN A 71 -0.27 4.28 -4.54
C GLN A 71 1.02 5.09 -4.30
N TRP A 72 1.77 5.41 -5.36
CA TRP A 72 3.15 5.89 -5.20
C TRP A 72 3.28 7.21 -4.41
N LYS A 73 2.34 8.16 -4.54
CA LYS A 73 2.33 9.40 -3.74
C LYS A 73 1.98 9.10 -2.29
N ASN A 74 1.07 8.17 -2.04
CA ASN A 74 0.76 7.71 -0.68
C ASN A 74 1.98 7.03 -0.04
N ASN A 75 2.70 6.20 -0.79
CA ASN A 75 3.94 5.58 -0.32
C ASN A 75 4.99 6.63 0.08
N VAL A 76 5.18 7.64 -0.77
CA VAL A 76 6.07 8.78 -0.47
C VAL A 76 5.60 9.58 0.74
N SER A 77 4.30 9.84 0.85
CA SER A 77 3.69 10.59 1.96
C SER A 77 3.79 9.85 3.29
N LYS A 78 3.69 8.52 3.26
CA LYS A 78 3.89 7.68 4.44
C LYS A 78 5.34 7.70 4.91
N GLY A 79 6.30 7.59 3.98
CA GLY A 79 7.72 7.47 4.32
C GLY A 79 7.98 6.36 5.34
N ASP A 80 8.65 6.73 6.43
CA ASP A 80 9.01 5.83 7.54
C ASP A 80 8.02 5.92 8.72
N ASP A 81 6.83 6.50 8.52
CA ASP A 81 5.84 6.64 9.59
C ASP A 81 5.10 5.31 9.86
N TYR A 82 5.03 4.94 11.14
CA TYR A 82 4.29 3.79 11.66
C TYR A 82 3.97 3.96 13.16
N PRO A 83 2.80 3.53 13.67
CA PRO A 83 1.68 2.93 12.92
C PRO A 83 0.73 3.97 12.31
N GLU A 84 0.87 5.23 12.70
CA GLU A 84 0.13 6.36 12.14
C GLU A 84 0.93 6.98 11.00
N TYR A 85 0.27 7.34 9.91
CA TYR A 85 0.91 7.94 8.73
C TYR A 85 -0.10 8.78 7.95
N MET A 86 0.40 9.64 7.06
CA MET A 86 -0.42 10.48 6.18
C MET A 86 -0.49 9.91 4.77
N SER A 87 -1.69 9.86 4.18
CA SER A 87 -1.89 9.68 2.74
C SER A 87 -1.96 11.04 2.05
N ALA A 88 -1.49 11.15 0.81
CA ALA A 88 -1.61 12.37 0.00
C ALA A 88 -2.72 12.30 -1.05
N ILE A 89 -3.15 11.09 -1.41
CA ILE A 89 -4.09 10.80 -2.51
C ILE A 89 -5.21 9.89 -2.03
N GLN A 90 -6.43 10.19 -2.46
CA GLN A 90 -7.59 9.31 -2.33
C GLN A 90 -8.40 9.27 -3.63
N SER A 91 -9.27 8.27 -3.78
CA SER A 91 -10.23 8.29 -4.87
C SER A 91 -11.41 9.24 -4.60
N GLU A 92 -11.85 9.97 -5.62
CA GLU A 92 -13.17 10.57 -5.71
C GLU A 92 -13.83 10.10 -7.01
N GLY A 93 -14.89 9.30 -6.89
CA GLY A 93 -15.46 8.58 -8.03
C GLY A 93 -14.43 7.67 -8.70
N ASN A 94 -14.20 7.88 -10.00
CA ASN A 94 -13.26 7.10 -10.83
C ASN A 94 -11.89 7.76 -11.00
N LYS A 95 -11.57 8.78 -10.20
CA LYS A 95 -10.30 9.51 -10.26
C LYS A 95 -9.60 9.50 -8.91
N ASN A 96 -8.28 9.65 -8.94
CA ASN A 96 -7.49 9.99 -7.77
C ASN A 96 -7.37 11.51 -7.67
N ILE A 97 -7.55 12.04 -6.46
CA ILE A 97 -7.46 13.45 -6.11
C ILE A 97 -6.45 13.65 -4.98
N GLU A 98 -5.89 14.85 -4.90
CA GLU A 98 -5.07 15.26 -3.75
C GLU A 98 -5.97 15.49 -2.55
N LYS A 99 -5.75 14.70 -1.51
CA LYS A 99 -6.51 14.75 -0.27
C LYS A 99 -5.66 14.15 0.85
N GLU A 100 -5.14 15.03 1.69
CA GLU A 100 -4.41 14.62 2.88
C GLU A 100 -5.36 14.02 3.92
N SER A 101 -4.97 12.87 4.47
CA SER A 101 -5.75 12.18 5.49
C SER A 101 -4.84 11.34 6.37
N SER A 102 -5.12 11.32 7.66
CA SER A 102 -4.40 10.49 8.63
C SER A 102 -4.98 9.08 8.63
N TYR A 103 -4.09 8.09 8.70
CA TYR A 103 -4.41 6.67 8.77
C TYR A 103 -3.62 6.03 9.90
N THR A 104 -4.20 4.98 10.47
CA THR A 104 -3.52 4.10 11.42
C THR A 104 -3.58 2.68 10.87
N VAL A 105 -2.44 1.98 10.88
CA VAL A 105 -2.41 0.53 10.59
C VAL A 105 -3.37 -0.17 11.55
N ASN A 106 -4.20 -1.11 11.08
CA ASN A 106 -5.17 -1.76 11.96
C ASN A 106 -4.48 -2.57 13.08
N GLU A 107 -5.12 -2.65 14.25
CA GLU A 107 -4.55 -3.26 15.47
C GLU A 107 -4.13 -4.72 15.25
N THR A 108 -4.91 -5.49 14.48
CA THR A 108 -4.58 -6.89 14.19
C THR A 108 -3.25 -7.01 13.43
N LEU A 109 -3.02 -6.17 12.43
CA LEU A 109 -1.75 -6.16 11.70
C LEU A 109 -0.62 -5.64 12.57
N GLN A 110 -0.87 -4.62 13.40
CA GLN A 110 0.14 -4.13 14.35
C GLN A 110 0.62 -5.25 15.29
N GLN A 111 -0.32 -6.06 15.82
CA GLN A 111 0.02 -7.19 16.68
C GLN A 111 0.85 -8.25 15.94
N VAL A 112 0.46 -8.61 14.72
CA VAL A 112 1.22 -9.58 13.89
C VAL A 112 2.64 -9.10 13.63
N LEU A 113 2.83 -7.82 13.32
CA LEU A 113 4.15 -7.24 13.06
C LEU A 113 4.96 -7.14 14.36
N HIS A 114 4.32 -6.78 15.47
CA HIS A 114 4.98 -6.72 16.78
C HIS A 114 5.49 -8.11 17.19
N GLU A 115 4.64 -9.14 17.09
CA GLU A 115 5.01 -10.52 17.40
C GLU A 115 6.12 -11.04 16.47
N TYR A 116 6.22 -10.55 15.24
CA TYR A 116 7.26 -10.98 14.31
C TYR A 116 8.61 -10.28 14.57
N TYR A 117 8.62 -8.96 14.76
CA TYR A 117 9.85 -8.16 14.82
C TYR A 117 10.41 -7.90 16.22
N ASN A 118 9.60 -7.95 17.28
CA ASN A 118 10.01 -7.54 18.64
C ASN A 118 10.03 -8.69 19.65
N LYS A 119 10.41 -9.90 19.20
CA LYS A 119 10.57 -11.06 20.09
C LYS A 119 11.78 -10.95 21.01
#